data_AF-A0A381IEN2-F1
#
_entry.id   AF-A0A381IEN2-F1
#
_cell.length_a   1.000
_cell.length_b   1.000
_cell.length_c   1.000
_cell.angle_alpha   90.00
_cell.angle_beta   90.00
_cell.angle_gamma   90.00
#
_symmetry.space_group_name_H-M   'P 1'
#
loop_
_entity.id
_entity.type
_entity.pdbx_description
1 polymer ?
#
loop_
_entity_poly.entity_id
_entity_poly.type
_entity_poly.pdbx_seq_one_letter_code
_entity_poly.pdbx_strand_id
1 'polypeptide(L)'
;MDKKKLILITYDKLNSDHYKEELTNFFGDEIIIETQNILDGIKENLEGDVVLSLSPLTSNFLIKHFKEDIEIIHGTKALSKLGYEKMMKLPPGTKSLLMTTNKTSAFEMATYLYKIGINHIDFVPTYPDCDEIYDLDTAITPGQIRFIPKYIKNIVDLGWRKISLDTYMSLLVVLKLKNEKL
;
A
#
# COMPACT_ATOMS: atom_id res chain seq x y z
N MET A 1 5.38 14.42 27.72
CA MET A 1 6.17 14.23 26.49
C MET A 1 5.27 14.58 25.33
N ASP A 2 5.76 15.37 24.38
CA ASP A 2 5.02 15.62 23.15
C ASP A 2 4.86 14.31 22.37
N LYS A 3 3.65 14.05 21.88
CA LYS A 3 3.36 12.84 21.11
C LYS A 3 4.17 12.86 19.82
N LYS A 4 4.76 11.72 19.48
CA LYS A 4 5.51 11.58 18.23
C LYS A 4 4.59 11.72 17.03
N LYS A 5 5.05 12.36 15.97
CA LYS A 5 4.30 12.64 14.76
C LYS A 5 4.81 11.80 13.59
N LEU A 6 3.98 10.90 13.11
CA LEU A 6 4.19 10.11 11.90
C LEU A 6 3.55 10.82 10.70
N ILE A 7 4.32 11.02 9.63
CA ILE A 7 3.80 11.44 8.33
C ILE A 7 3.58 10.20 7.47
N LEU A 8 2.32 9.83 7.24
CA LEU A 8 1.95 8.74 6.35
C LEU A 8 1.80 9.26 4.92
N ILE A 9 2.58 8.72 3.99
CA ILE A 9 2.52 9.04 2.56
C ILE A 9 1.99 7.85 1.78
N THR A 10 0.91 8.07 1.04
CA THR A 10 0.28 7.03 0.22
C THR A 10 -0.05 7.53 -1.19
N TYR A 11 -0.68 6.68 -2.00
CA TYR A 11 -0.97 7.03 -3.39
C TYR A 11 -2.10 8.06 -3.51
N ASP A 12 -3.23 7.81 -2.85
CA ASP A 12 -4.41 8.68 -2.90
C ASP A 12 -5.09 8.78 -1.53
N LYS A 13 -6.16 9.57 -1.47
CA LYS A 13 -6.92 9.78 -0.24
C LYS A 13 -7.49 8.48 0.35
N LEU A 14 -8.04 7.58 -0.47
CA LEU A 14 -8.60 6.32 0.02
C LEU A 14 -7.53 5.41 0.64
N ASN A 15 -6.33 5.37 0.06
CA ASN A 15 -5.19 4.69 0.70
C ASN A 15 -4.82 5.35 2.03
N SER A 16 -4.78 6.68 2.06
CA SER A 16 -4.44 7.44 3.27
C SER A 16 -5.41 7.14 4.41
N ASP A 17 -6.71 7.21 4.12
CA ASP A 17 -7.75 7.01 5.13
C ASP A 17 -7.70 5.56 5.66
N HIS A 18 -7.55 4.56 4.78
CA HIS A 18 -7.43 3.15 5.19
C HIS A 18 -6.20 2.88 6.08
N TYR A 19 -5.02 3.31 5.66
CA TYR A 19 -3.79 3.02 6.41
C TYR A 19 -3.65 3.89 7.65
N LYS A 20 -4.24 5.10 7.67
CA LYS A 20 -4.35 5.90 8.89
C LYS A 20 -5.20 5.18 9.92
N GLU A 21 -6.35 4.65 9.54
CA GLU A 21 -7.20 3.85 10.44
C GLU A 21 -6.45 2.63 10.98
N GLU A 22 -5.76 1.88 10.12
CA GLU A 22 -4.98 0.69 10.53
C GLU A 22 -3.85 1.03 11.53
N LEU A 23 -3.12 2.12 11.29
CA LEU A 23 -2.10 2.62 12.21
C LEU A 23 -2.71 3.15 13.51
N THR A 24 -3.86 3.82 13.44
CA THR A 24 -4.56 4.36 14.62
C THR A 24 -5.07 3.22 15.51
N ASN A 25 -5.57 2.13 14.92
CA ASN A 25 -5.98 0.94 15.67
C ASN A 25 -4.80 0.25 16.37
N PHE A 26 -3.58 0.34 15.81
CA PHE A 26 -2.39 -0.25 16.39
C PHE A 26 -1.76 0.63 17.48
N PHE A 27 -1.51 1.91 17.18
CA PHE A 27 -0.83 2.85 18.09
C PHE A 27 -1.77 3.56 19.07
N GLY A 28 -3.09 3.49 18.84
CA GLY A 28 -4.07 4.25 19.60
C GLY A 28 -3.74 5.74 19.61
N ASP A 29 -3.71 6.31 20.80
CA ASP A 29 -3.40 7.71 21.02
C ASP A 29 -1.91 7.99 21.26
N GLU A 30 -1.00 7.03 21.10
CA GLU A 30 0.43 7.23 21.43
C GLU A 30 1.15 8.17 20.44
N ILE A 31 0.68 8.23 19.20
CA ILE A 31 1.27 9.06 18.13
C ILE A 31 0.23 9.91 17.42
N ILE A 32 0.69 10.99 16.79
CA ILE A 32 -0.08 11.81 15.88
C ILE A 32 0.18 11.29 14.46
N ILE A 33 -0.87 11.03 13.68
CA ILE A 33 -0.76 10.58 12.29
C ILE A 33 -1.31 11.66 11.35
N GLU A 34 -0.41 12.31 10.63
CA GLU A 34 -0.73 13.21 9.52
C GLU A 34 -0.56 12.48 8.19
N THR A 35 -1.47 12.70 7.25
CA THR A 35 -1.47 12.04 5.94
C THR A 35 -1.14 13.00 4.83
N GLN A 36 -0.34 12.54 3.87
CA GLN A 36 -0.13 13.16 2.56
C GLN A 36 -0.38 12.10 1.49
N ASN A 37 -0.75 12.50 0.28
CA ASN A 37 -0.89 11.56 -0.82
C ASN A 37 -0.44 12.17 -2.16
N ILE A 38 -0.06 11.28 -3.08
CA ILE A 38 0.55 11.67 -4.35
C ILE A 38 -0.45 12.42 -5.23
N LEU A 39 -1.70 11.96 -5.32
CA LEU A 39 -2.70 12.56 -6.22
C LEU A 39 -3.12 13.96 -5.81
N ASP A 40 -3.22 14.25 -4.51
CA ASP A 40 -3.54 15.58 -3.99
C ASP A 40 -2.29 16.48 -3.86
N GLY A 41 -1.10 15.93 -4.10
CA GLY A 41 0.18 16.57 -3.87
C GLY A 41 0.67 16.43 -2.41
N ILE A 42 1.99 16.42 -2.26
CA ILE A 42 2.67 16.41 -0.95
C ILE A 42 3.03 17.85 -0.61
N LYS A 43 2.63 18.32 0.57
CA LYS A 43 2.94 19.69 1.01
C LYS A 43 4.44 19.90 1.19
N GLU A 44 4.88 21.13 1.00
CA GLU A 44 6.23 21.58 1.33
C GLU A 44 6.37 21.90 2.82
N ASN A 45 7.62 21.91 3.30
CA ASN A 45 7.98 22.31 4.66
C ASN A 45 7.25 21.51 5.76
N LEU A 46 7.02 20.22 5.53
CA LEU A 46 6.48 19.29 6.51
C LEU A 46 7.45 19.11 7.68
N GLU A 47 6.86 18.84 8.84
CA GLU A 47 7.55 18.55 10.09
C GLU A 47 6.93 17.29 10.70
N GLY A 48 7.78 16.38 11.19
CA GLY A 48 7.40 15.14 11.85
C GLY A 48 8.63 14.42 12.40
N ASP A 49 8.41 13.36 13.17
CA ASP A 49 9.49 12.55 13.73
C ASP A 49 9.92 11.42 12.78
N VAL A 50 9.02 10.96 11.91
CA VAL A 50 9.27 9.87 10.95
C VAL A 50 8.27 9.95 9.79
N VAL A 51 8.70 9.49 8.62
CA VAL A 51 7.86 9.28 7.45
C VAL A 51 7.65 7.79 7.23
N LEU A 52 6.40 7.38 7.01
CA LEU A 52 6.07 6.08 6.44
C LEU A 52 5.57 6.27 5.01
N SER A 53 6.35 5.81 4.04
CA SER A 53 5.90 5.74 2.65
C SER A 53 5.35 4.34 2.35
N LEU A 54 4.07 4.25 2.01
CA LEU A 54 3.42 3.02 1.52
C LEU A 54 3.20 3.04 -0.01
N SER A 55 3.87 3.98 -0.68
CA SER A 55 3.90 4.15 -2.13
C SER A 55 5.36 4.15 -2.62
N PRO A 56 5.60 3.79 -3.89
CA PRO A 56 6.95 3.67 -4.44
C PRO A 56 7.55 5.05 -4.79
N LEU A 57 7.89 5.81 -3.76
CA LEU A 57 8.59 7.10 -3.86
C LEU A 57 10.03 6.93 -3.39
N THR A 58 10.97 7.68 -3.98
CA THR A 58 12.37 7.63 -3.52
C THR A 58 12.57 8.53 -2.30
N SER A 59 13.51 8.18 -1.43
CA SER A 59 13.86 9.06 -0.30
C SER A 59 14.31 10.44 -0.78
N ASN A 60 15.09 10.52 -1.86
CA ASN A 60 15.55 11.81 -2.44
C ASN A 60 14.40 12.70 -2.94
N PHE A 61 13.28 12.11 -3.36
CA PHE A 61 12.08 12.86 -3.68
C PHE A 61 11.40 13.36 -2.40
N LEU A 62 11.22 12.48 -1.42
CA LEU A 62 10.50 12.77 -0.19
C LEU A 62 11.19 13.80 0.70
N ILE A 63 12.50 13.72 0.92
CA ILE A 63 13.25 14.62 1.82
C ILE A 63 13.09 16.09 1.45
N LYS A 64 12.83 16.41 0.19
CA LYS A 64 12.67 17.79 -0.30
C LYS A 64 11.44 18.49 0.29
N HIS A 65 10.45 17.71 0.73
CA HIS A 65 9.21 18.22 1.31
C HIS A 65 9.33 18.54 2.80
N PHE A 66 10.49 18.29 3.44
CA PHE A 66 10.68 18.43 4.89
C PHE A 66 11.65 19.55 5.22
N LYS A 67 11.40 20.27 6.33
CA LYS A 67 12.28 21.37 6.78
C LYS A 67 13.63 20.89 7.30
N GLU A 68 13.65 19.70 7.87
CA GLU A 68 14.82 19.08 8.52
C GLU A 68 14.98 17.65 8.03
N ASP A 69 16.18 17.09 8.22
CA ASP A 69 16.44 15.68 7.93
C ASP A 69 15.49 14.79 8.75
N ILE A 70 14.85 13.84 8.06
CA ILE A 70 13.83 12.98 8.65
C ILE A 70 14.06 11.53 8.26
N GLU A 71 13.83 10.61 9.20
CA GLU A 71 13.88 9.18 8.93
C GLU A 71 12.70 8.77 8.04
N ILE A 72 12.98 8.05 6.94
CA ILE A 72 11.98 7.58 5.99
C ILE A 72 11.96 6.06 5.97
N ILE A 73 10.84 5.49 6.41
CA ILE A 73 10.55 4.07 6.32
C ILE A 73 9.75 3.81 5.03
N HIS A 74 10.33 3.03 4.13
CA HIS A 74 9.62 2.46 2.98
C HIS A 74 8.91 1.19 3.42
N GLY A 75 7.64 1.31 3.77
CA GLY A 75 6.86 0.23 4.36
C GLY A 75 6.43 -0.82 3.34
N THR A 76 6.37 -2.07 3.79
CA THR A 76 5.86 -3.19 3.00
C THR A 76 4.47 -3.60 3.47
N LYS A 77 3.75 -4.31 2.60
CA LYS A 77 2.36 -4.72 2.84
C LYS A 77 2.16 -6.18 2.47
N ALA A 78 1.43 -6.92 3.30
CA ALA A 78 1.12 -8.33 3.15
C ALA A 78 -0.34 -8.57 2.76
N LEU A 79 -0.59 -9.64 2.00
CA LEU A 79 -1.94 -10.10 1.68
C LEU A 79 -2.60 -10.69 2.92
N SER A 80 -3.89 -10.40 3.10
CA SER A 80 -4.68 -11.01 4.17
C SER A 80 -4.94 -12.50 3.88
N LYS A 81 -5.21 -13.28 4.92
CA LYS A 81 -5.63 -14.69 4.78
C LYS A 81 -6.85 -14.82 3.86
N LEU A 82 -7.85 -13.94 4.03
CA LEU A 82 -9.05 -13.92 3.18
C LEU A 82 -8.70 -13.62 1.70
N GLY A 83 -7.80 -12.67 1.45
CA GLY A 83 -7.32 -12.36 0.11
C GLY A 83 -6.61 -13.55 -0.52
N TYR A 84 -5.74 -14.24 0.25
CA TYR A 84 -5.06 -15.45 -0.20
C TYR A 84 -6.04 -16.58 -0.54
N GLU A 85 -7.03 -16.83 0.32
CA GLU A 85 -8.06 -17.85 0.08
C GLU A 85 -8.91 -17.55 -1.17
N LYS A 86 -9.19 -16.27 -1.47
CA LYS A 86 -9.87 -15.87 -2.72
C LYS A 86 -9.03 -16.25 -3.95
N MET A 87 -7.72 -16.03 -3.90
CA MET A 87 -6.80 -16.39 -4.99
C MET A 87 -6.71 -17.90 -5.22
N MET A 88 -6.64 -18.68 -4.14
CA MET A 88 -6.55 -20.14 -4.22
C MET A 88 -7.82 -20.80 -4.79
N LYS A 89 -8.96 -20.12 -4.74
CA LYS A 89 -10.23 -20.59 -5.33
C LYS A 89 -10.31 -20.36 -6.84
N LEU A 90 -9.43 -19.54 -7.41
CA LEU A 90 -9.42 -19.30 -8.85
C LEU A 90 -8.86 -20.52 -9.59
N PRO A 91 -9.46 -20.92 -10.73
CA PRO A 91 -8.99 -22.07 -11.49
C PRO A 91 -7.53 -21.92 -11.96
N PRO A 92 -6.74 -23.01 -11.99
CA PRO A 92 -5.44 -22.99 -12.65
C PRO A 92 -5.53 -22.57 -14.11
N GLY A 93 -4.59 -21.74 -14.56
CA GLY A 93 -4.59 -21.16 -15.90
C GLY A 93 -5.45 -19.90 -16.03
N THR A 94 -6.02 -19.38 -14.93
CA THR A 94 -6.69 -18.08 -14.94
C THR A 94 -5.73 -17.01 -15.46
N LYS A 95 -6.19 -16.18 -16.39
CA LYS A 95 -5.50 -14.97 -16.83
C LYS A 95 -6.29 -13.76 -16.36
N SER A 96 -5.63 -12.79 -15.75
CA SER A 96 -6.34 -11.65 -15.17
C SER A 96 -5.50 -10.39 -15.16
N LEU A 97 -6.16 -9.25 -15.34
CA LEU A 97 -5.58 -7.96 -14.98
C LEU A 97 -5.30 -7.94 -13.48
N LEU A 98 -4.12 -7.47 -13.10
CA LEU A 98 -3.79 -7.18 -11.72
C LEU A 98 -3.81 -5.65 -11.53
N MET A 99 -4.97 -5.14 -11.17
CA MET A 99 -5.22 -3.70 -11.04
C MET A 99 -4.71 -3.16 -9.70
N THR A 100 -3.79 -2.20 -9.74
CA THR A 100 -3.26 -1.50 -8.57
C THR A 100 -3.19 0.02 -8.79
N THR A 101 -2.52 0.75 -7.90
CA THR A 101 -2.46 2.22 -7.91
C THR A 101 -1.56 2.81 -8.99
N ASN A 102 -0.44 2.17 -9.33
CA ASN A 102 0.54 2.69 -10.29
C ASN A 102 1.38 1.54 -10.87
N LYS A 103 2.18 1.83 -11.89
CA LYS A 103 3.03 0.85 -12.57
C LYS A 103 3.88 0.05 -11.60
N THR A 104 4.73 0.70 -10.80
CA THR A 104 5.64 0.02 -9.88
C THR A 104 4.88 -0.89 -8.91
N SER A 105 3.79 -0.41 -8.31
CA SER A 105 2.94 -1.20 -7.41
C SER A 105 2.29 -2.40 -8.09
N ALA A 106 1.95 -2.33 -9.38
CA ALA A 106 1.36 -3.44 -10.12
C ALA A 106 2.37 -4.58 -10.30
N PHE A 107 3.59 -4.24 -10.73
CA PHE A 107 4.66 -5.22 -10.91
C PHE A 107 5.17 -5.80 -9.59
N GLU A 108 5.29 -4.97 -8.54
CA GLU A 108 5.64 -5.43 -7.20
C GLU A 108 4.57 -6.38 -6.65
N MET A 109 3.29 -6.09 -6.87
CA MET A 109 2.20 -6.97 -6.44
C MET A 109 2.25 -8.32 -7.15
N ALA A 110 2.44 -8.35 -8.48
CA ALA A 110 2.59 -9.60 -9.22
C ALA A 110 3.78 -10.42 -8.69
N THR A 111 4.93 -9.77 -8.52
CA THR A 111 6.14 -10.40 -7.97
C THR A 111 5.89 -10.97 -6.57
N TYR A 112 5.23 -10.21 -5.71
CA TYR A 112 4.87 -10.65 -4.37
C TYR A 112 3.93 -11.86 -4.39
N LEU A 113 2.90 -11.86 -5.24
CA LEU A 113 1.97 -12.97 -5.38
C LEU A 113 2.67 -14.26 -5.82
N TYR A 114 3.56 -14.19 -6.82
CA TYR A 114 4.36 -15.35 -7.24
C TYR A 114 5.28 -15.84 -6.10
N LYS A 115 5.92 -14.92 -5.36
CA LYS A 115 6.79 -15.28 -4.22
C LYS A 115 6.08 -16.03 -3.11
N ILE A 116 4.78 -15.76 -2.89
CA ILE A 116 3.98 -16.47 -1.89
C ILE A 116 3.28 -17.72 -2.45
N GLY A 117 3.65 -18.18 -3.65
CA GLY A 117 3.21 -19.45 -4.22
C GLY A 117 1.99 -19.37 -5.14
N ILE A 118 1.48 -18.18 -5.46
CA ILE A 118 0.38 -18.02 -6.42
C ILE A 118 0.92 -18.10 -7.85
N ASN A 119 1.16 -19.32 -8.32
CA ASN A 119 1.76 -19.58 -9.64
C ASN A 119 0.76 -20.10 -10.67
N HIS A 120 -0.49 -20.35 -10.26
CA HIS A 120 -1.54 -20.90 -11.13
C HIS A 120 -2.34 -19.83 -11.87
N ILE A 121 -1.99 -18.55 -11.69
CA ILE A 121 -2.65 -17.38 -12.30
C ILE A 121 -1.60 -16.60 -13.10
N ASP A 122 -1.93 -16.25 -14.34
CA ASP A 122 -1.15 -15.38 -15.22
C ASP A 122 -1.61 -13.93 -15.02
N PHE A 123 -0.82 -13.15 -14.28
CA PHE A 123 -1.12 -11.75 -14.01
C PHE A 123 -0.63 -10.83 -15.13
N VAL A 124 -1.51 -9.96 -15.60
CA VAL A 124 -1.18 -8.80 -16.43
C VAL A 124 -1.21 -7.56 -15.53
N PRO A 125 -0.05 -7.01 -15.10
CA PRO A 125 -0.04 -5.83 -14.23
C PRO A 125 -0.67 -4.62 -14.91
N THR A 126 -1.67 -4.01 -14.26
CA THR A 126 -2.41 -2.87 -14.81
C THR A 126 -2.61 -1.79 -13.74
N TYR A 127 -2.74 -0.55 -14.18
CA TYR A 127 -2.77 0.65 -13.34
C TYR A 127 -3.52 1.77 -14.08
N PRO A 128 -3.92 2.87 -13.39
CA PRO A 128 -4.80 3.90 -13.98
C PRO A 128 -4.28 4.54 -15.27
N ASP A 129 -2.96 4.77 -15.35
CA ASP A 129 -2.31 5.39 -16.50
C ASP A 129 -1.81 4.36 -17.54
N CYS A 130 -2.39 3.16 -17.53
CA CYS A 130 -2.10 2.11 -18.52
C CYS A 130 -3.08 2.21 -19.68
N ASP A 131 -2.62 2.72 -20.83
CA ASP A 131 -3.44 2.87 -22.04
C ASP A 131 -3.69 1.55 -22.79
N GLU A 132 -3.03 0.47 -22.40
CA GLU A 132 -3.18 -0.84 -23.03
C GLU A 132 -4.53 -1.47 -22.69
N ILE A 133 -5.28 -1.84 -23.73
CA ILE A 133 -6.52 -2.61 -23.61
C ILE A 133 -6.19 -4.08 -23.86
N TYR A 134 -6.46 -4.92 -22.87
CA TYR A 134 -6.27 -6.35 -22.97
C TYR A 134 -7.61 -7.04 -23.21
N ASP A 135 -7.61 -8.06 -24.06
CA ASP A 135 -8.77 -8.94 -24.27
C ASP A 135 -8.91 -9.93 -23.10
N LEU A 136 -9.27 -9.39 -21.93
CA LEU A 136 -9.50 -10.11 -20.68
C LEU A 136 -10.78 -9.57 -20.04
N ASP A 137 -11.56 -10.44 -19.42
CA ASP A 137 -12.82 -10.07 -18.76
C ASP A 137 -12.73 -10.08 -17.23
N THR A 138 -11.56 -10.42 -16.68
CA THR A 138 -11.33 -10.65 -15.25
C THR A 138 -10.24 -9.74 -14.71
N ALA A 139 -10.52 -9.01 -13.62
CA ALA A 139 -9.53 -8.23 -12.88
C ALA A 139 -9.47 -8.64 -11.41
N ILE A 140 -8.25 -8.78 -10.91
CA ILE A 140 -7.91 -8.97 -9.51
C ILE A 140 -7.35 -7.65 -8.97
N THR A 141 -7.78 -7.24 -7.79
CA THR A 141 -7.29 -6.01 -7.15
C THR A 141 -7.21 -6.13 -5.63
N PRO A 142 -6.22 -5.52 -4.96
CA PRO A 142 -6.19 -5.45 -3.50
C PRO A 142 -6.87 -4.18 -2.98
N GLY A 143 -8.17 -4.01 -3.26
CA GLY A 143 -8.97 -2.86 -2.79
C GLY A 143 -8.98 -1.64 -3.72
N GLN A 144 -8.54 -1.75 -4.98
CA GLN A 144 -8.55 -0.64 -5.95
C GLN A 144 -9.62 -0.77 -7.05
N ILE A 145 -10.82 -1.21 -6.68
CA ILE A 145 -11.95 -1.41 -7.62
C ILE A 145 -12.21 -0.19 -8.52
N ARG A 146 -12.07 1.03 -7.98
CA ARG A 146 -12.30 2.31 -8.70
C ARG A 146 -11.44 2.49 -9.96
N PHE A 147 -10.33 1.76 -10.07
CA PHE A 147 -9.43 1.82 -11.24
C PHE A 147 -9.69 0.72 -12.26
N ILE A 148 -10.61 -0.21 -11.99
CA ILE A 148 -10.91 -1.30 -12.90
C ILE A 148 -11.58 -0.74 -14.18
N PRO A 149 -11.11 -1.14 -15.38
CA PRO A 149 -11.73 -0.72 -16.63
C PRO A 149 -13.16 -1.20 -16.75
N LYS A 150 -14.03 -0.37 -17.35
CA LYS A 150 -15.48 -0.66 -17.48
C LYS A 150 -15.81 -1.93 -18.27
N TYR A 151 -14.89 -2.43 -19.10
CA TYR A 151 -15.11 -3.64 -19.90
C TYR A 151 -14.93 -4.95 -19.10
N ILE A 152 -14.35 -4.87 -17.90
CA ILE A 152 -14.16 -6.03 -17.02
C ILE A 152 -15.49 -6.46 -16.42
N LYS A 153 -15.79 -7.76 -16.51
CA LYS A 153 -17.03 -8.37 -16.02
C LYS A 153 -16.86 -9.06 -14.68
N ASN A 154 -15.72 -9.71 -14.48
CA ASN A 154 -15.41 -10.50 -13.29
C ASN A 154 -14.40 -9.75 -12.42
N ILE A 155 -14.82 -9.28 -11.26
CA ILE A 155 -13.96 -8.55 -10.33
C ILE A 155 -13.69 -9.42 -9.10
N VAL A 156 -12.42 -9.68 -8.83
CA VAL A 156 -11.95 -10.37 -7.63
C VAL A 156 -11.22 -9.37 -6.75
N ASP A 157 -11.95 -8.74 -5.84
CA ASP A 157 -11.33 -7.88 -4.83
C ASP A 157 -10.79 -8.71 -3.68
N LEU A 158 -9.48 -8.67 -3.47
CA LEU A 158 -8.76 -9.36 -2.40
C LEU A 158 -8.94 -8.68 -1.05
N GLY A 159 -9.47 -7.45 -1.05
CA GLY A 159 -9.39 -6.53 0.06
C GLY A 159 -8.00 -5.91 0.16
N TRP A 160 -7.91 -4.85 0.94
CA TRP A 160 -6.67 -4.11 1.16
C TRP A 160 -5.58 -5.01 1.76
N ARG A 161 -4.35 -4.85 1.25
CA ARG A 161 -3.17 -5.43 1.89
C ARG A 161 -2.91 -4.74 3.23
N LYS A 162 -2.48 -5.51 4.22
CA LYS A 162 -2.16 -5.06 5.59
C LYS A 162 -0.72 -4.58 5.68
N ILE A 163 -0.45 -3.59 6.52
CA ILE A 163 0.92 -3.17 6.84
C ILE A 163 1.65 -4.37 7.43
N SER A 164 2.86 -4.65 6.94
CA SER A 164 3.62 -5.81 7.40
C SER A 164 4.10 -5.64 8.84
N LEU A 165 4.29 -6.74 9.55
CA LEU A 165 4.86 -6.74 10.89
C LEU A 165 6.24 -6.04 10.90
N ASP A 166 7.09 -6.28 9.90
CA ASP A 166 8.41 -5.65 9.79
C ASP A 166 8.31 -4.12 9.73
N THR A 167 7.28 -3.59 9.06
CA THR A 167 7.02 -2.15 9.01
C THR A 167 6.62 -1.62 10.38
N TYR A 168 5.72 -2.31 11.10
CA TYR A 168 5.35 -1.94 12.47
C TYR A 168 6.55 -1.97 13.43
N MET A 169 7.38 -2.99 13.34
CA MET A 169 8.59 -3.11 14.17
C MET A 169 9.57 -1.96 13.89
N SER A 170 9.76 -1.61 12.61
CA SER A 170 10.60 -0.47 12.22
C SER A 170 10.07 0.84 12.79
N LEU A 171 8.75 1.06 12.73
CA LEU A 171 8.11 2.24 13.31
C LEU A 171 8.30 2.32 14.82
N LEU A 172 8.07 1.23 15.56
CA LEU A 172 8.26 1.18 17.01
C LEU A 172 9.69 1.56 17.41
N VAL A 173 10.69 1.03 16.70
CA VAL A 173 12.11 1.32 16.94
C VAL A 173 12.42 2.80 16.68
N VAL A 174 12.04 3.34 15.52
CA VAL A 174 12.33 4.73 15.14
C VAL A 174 11.61 5.72 16.05
N LEU A 175 10.34 5.45 16.38
CA LEU A 175 9.53 6.27 17.28
C LEU A 175 9.95 6.13 18.75
N LYS A 176 10.83 5.17 19.07
CA LYS A 176 11.28 4.84 20.43
C LYS A 176 10.13 4.52 21.38
N LEU A 177 9.09 3.85 20.85
CA LEU A 177 7.93 3.43 21.62
C LEU A 177 8.21 2.08 22.27
N LYS A 178 7.85 1.93 23.54
CA LYS A 178 7.90 0.65 24.24
C LYS A 178 6.59 -0.07 23.93
N ASN A 179 6.66 -1.26 23.35
CA ASN A 179 5.45 -2.05 23.13
C ASN A 179 5.24 -2.99 24.32
N GLU A 180 4.21 -2.74 25.14
CA GLU A 180 3.81 -3.62 26.24
C GLU A 180 2.86 -4.75 25.79
N LYS A 181 2.48 -4.81 24.50
CA LYS A 181 1.42 -5.68 23.95
C LYS A 181 1.89 -6.71 22.91
N LEU A 182 3.19 -6.90 22.71
CA LEU A 182 3.75 -7.98 21.88
C LEU A 182 4.19 -9.18 22.73
#